data_AF-A0A971RP40-F1
#
_entry.id   AF-A0A971RP40-F1
#
_cell.length_a   1.000
_cell.length_b   1.000
_cell.length_c   1.000
_cell.angle_alpha   90.00
_cell.angle_beta   90.00
_cell.angle_gamma   90.00
#
_symmetry.space_group_name_H-M   'P 1'
#
loop_
_entity.id
_entity.type
_entity.pdbx_description
1 polymer ?
#
loop_
_entity_poly.entity_id
_entity_poly.type
_entity_poly.pdbx_seq_one_letter_code
_entity_poly.pdbx_strand_id
1 'polypeptide(L)'
;MSENLLRSITNSSTGPFKWVNEAPYEKLDEDTLLITAPGDTDVFTDPVGVNIKANAPYLYQEVEGDFRMIAHVGHEFKSTWDAAVLMLWDDQEKNAKLCFEKSDFGTKAIVS
;
A
#
# COMPACT_ATOMS: atom_id res chain seq x y z
N MET A 1 21.62 4.50 10.92
CA MET A 1 20.54 3.68 10.36
C MET A 1 19.28 4.52 10.43
N SER A 2 18.48 4.59 9.36
CA SER A 2 17.18 5.24 9.41
C SER A 2 16.27 4.48 10.38
N GLU A 3 15.42 5.21 11.12
CA GLU A 3 14.46 4.64 12.05
C GLU A 3 13.37 3.85 11.32
N ASN A 4 12.96 2.68 11.85
CA ASN A 4 11.80 1.96 11.34
C ASN A 4 10.53 2.61 11.90
N LEU A 5 9.82 3.34 11.04
CA LEU A 5 8.62 4.09 11.41
C LEU A 5 7.46 3.18 11.87
N LEU A 6 7.45 1.90 11.49
CA LEU A 6 6.42 0.95 11.94
C LEU A 6 6.42 0.73 13.45
N ARG A 7 7.52 1.04 14.16
CA ARG A 7 7.62 0.93 15.63
C ARG A 7 6.76 1.94 16.38
N SER A 8 6.34 3.01 15.71
CA SER A 8 5.42 4.01 16.28
C SER A 8 3.94 3.59 16.22
N ILE A 9 3.63 2.52 15.47
CA ILE A 9 2.28 1.99 15.32
C ILE A 9 1.99 0.99 16.45
N THR A 10 0.81 1.11 17.04
CA THR A 10 0.23 0.16 17.99
C THR A 10 -1.14 -0.31 17.48
N ASN A 11 -1.73 -1.33 18.10
CA ASN A 11 -3.10 -1.77 17.77
C ASN A 11 -4.18 -0.71 18.07
N SER A 12 -3.82 0.43 18.66
CA SER A 12 -4.75 1.52 18.99
C SER A 12 -4.36 2.86 18.35
N SER A 13 -3.26 2.93 17.60
CA SER A 13 -2.75 4.17 17.02
C SER A 13 -1.82 3.89 15.84
N THR A 14 -2.01 4.61 14.74
CA THR A 14 -1.12 4.58 13.57
C THR A 14 0.08 5.51 13.70
N GLY A 15 0.33 6.09 14.87
CA GLY A 15 1.46 7.00 15.08
C GLY A 15 1.38 8.22 14.13
N PRO A 16 2.43 8.50 13.34
CA PRO A 16 2.43 9.61 12.39
C PRO A 16 1.68 9.32 11.08
N PHE A 17 1.24 8.08 10.86
CA PHE A 17 0.60 7.67 9.62
C PHE A 17 -0.89 8.01 9.60
N LYS A 18 -1.39 8.34 8.41
CA LYS A 18 -2.79 8.63 8.08
C LYS A 18 -3.32 7.58 7.10
N TRP A 19 -4.63 7.44 7.03
CA TRP A 19 -5.30 6.52 6.11
C TRP A 19 -5.96 7.24 4.94
N VAL A 20 -5.88 6.62 3.76
CA VAL A 20 -6.90 6.69 2.72
C VAL A 20 -7.57 5.31 2.68
N ASN A 21 -8.91 5.26 2.69
CA ASN A 21 -9.70 4.02 2.74
C ASN A 21 -9.25 3.09 3.87
N GLU A 22 -9.44 3.52 5.12
CA GLU A 22 -8.99 2.77 6.30
C GLU A 22 -9.44 1.30 6.27
N ALA A 23 -8.52 0.41 6.64
CA ALA A 23 -8.75 -1.01 6.72
C ALA A 23 -8.32 -1.57 8.08
N PRO A 24 -8.89 -2.71 8.50
CA PRO A 24 -8.42 -3.40 9.70
C PRO A 24 -6.93 -3.71 9.60
N TYR A 25 -6.20 -3.43 10.67
CA TYR A 25 -4.79 -3.74 10.79
C TYR A 25 -4.46 -4.36 12.14
N GLU A 26 -3.37 -5.10 12.19
CA GLU A 26 -2.83 -5.72 13.40
C GLU A 26 -1.31 -5.55 13.46
N LYS A 27 -0.83 -5.08 14.60
CA LYS A 27 0.59 -5.01 14.95
C LYS A 27 1.02 -6.38 15.47
N LEU A 28 1.66 -7.17 14.60
CA LEU A 28 2.10 -8.53 14.92
C LEU A 28 3.33 -8.55 15.84
N ASP A 29 4.25 -7.60 15.60
CA ASP A 29 5.46 -7.37 16.40
C ASP A 29 5.97 -5.93 16.20
N GLU A 30 7.13 -5.58 16.77
CA GLU A 30 7.71 -4.23 16.68
C GLU A 30 7.96 -3.74 15.24
N ASP A 31 8.26 -4.63 14.30
CA ASP A 31 8.69 -4.30 12.94
C ASP A 31 7.70 -4.76 11.85
N THR A 32 6.64 -5.50 12.20
CA THR A 32 5.65 -6.05 11.27
C THR A 32 4.25 -5.49 11.49
N LEU A 33 3.60 -5.06 10.40
CA LEU A 33 2.21 -4.62 10.37
C LEU A 33 1.44 -5.49 9.36
N LEU A 34 0.32 -6.07 9.77
CA LEU A 34 -0.61 -6.76 8.90
C LEU A 34 -1.78 -5.83 8.58
N ILE A 35 -2.07 -5.61 7.29
CA ILE A 35 -3.24 -4.85 6.83
C ILE A 35 -4.15 -5.81 6.06
N THR A 36 -5.43 -5.83 6.41
CA THR A 36 -6.42 -6.70 5.75
C THR A 36 -7.17 -5.91 4.67
N ALA A 37 -6.75 -6.07 3.42
CA ALA A 37 -7.43 -5.42 2.29
C ALA A 37 -8.79 -6.09 1.99
N PRO A 38 -9.87 -5.31 1.79
CA PRO A 38 -11.13 -5.84 1.28
C PRO A 38 -11.01 -6.21 -0.20
N GLY A 39 -11.84 -7.15 -0.65
CA GLY A 39 -11.93 -7.52 -2.06
C GLY A 39 -12.40 -6.37 -2.95
N ASP A 40 -12.17 -6.48 -4.25
CA ASP A 40 -12.58 -5.53 -5.28
C ASP A 40 -12.04 -4.09 -5.08
N THR A 41 -10.85 -3.98 -4.48
CA THR A 41 -10.16 -2.70 -4.32
C THR A 41 -8.94 -2.56 -5.21
N ASP A 42 -8.67 -1.33 -5.64
CA ASP A 42 -7.53 -0.99 -6.49
C ASP A 42 -7.19 0.51 -6.42
N VAL A 43 -5.96 0.84 -6.82
CA VAL A 43 -5.53 2.17 -7.25
C VAL A 43 -5.07 2.04 -8.71
N PHE A 44 -5.92 2.44 -9.64
CA PHE A 44 -5.67 2.31 -11.07
C PHE A 44 -6.39 3.40 -11.85
N THR A 45 -5.65 4.07 -12.72
CA THR A 45 -6.20 5.02 -13.69
C THR A 45 -5.89 4.47 -15.07
N ASP A 46 -6.92 4.25 -15.88
CA ASP A 46 -6.68 3.81 -17.25
C ASP A 46 -5.92 4.88 -18.06
N PRO A 47 -5.14 4.51 -19.09
CA PRO A 47 -4.32 5.47 -19.84
C PRO A 47 -5.12 6.58 -20.56
N VAL A 48 -6.43 6.42 -20.68
CA VAL A 48 -7.36 7.37 -21.32
C VAL A 48 -8.06 8.25 -20.28
N GLY A 49 -7.88 7.96 -18.98
CA GLY A 49 -8.43 8.70 -17.84
C GLY A 49 -9.93 8.48 -17.60
N VAL A 50 -10.55 7.45 -18.18
CA VAL A 50 -12.02 7.28 -18.10
C VAL A 50 -12.43 6.48 -16.86
N ASN A 51 -11.67 5.45 -16.53
CA ASN A 51 -11.87 4.59 -15.37
C ASN A 51 -10.76 4.86 -14.37
N ILE A 52 -11.16 5.43 -13.22
CA ILE A 52 -10.30 5.67 -12.08
C ILE A 52 -10.83 4.84 -10.91
N LYS A 53 -9.97 4.01 -10.34
CA LYS A 53 -10.16 3.35 -9.05
C LYS A 53 -9.15 3.91 -8.07
N ALA A 54 -9.63 4.23 -6.88
CA ALA A 54 -8.86 4.80 -5.79
C ALA A 54 -9.42 4.33 -4.44
N ASN A 55 -9.88 3.08 -4.38
CA ASN A 55 -10.60 2.52 -3.24
C ASN A 55 -9.78 1.51 -2.42
N ALA A 56 -8.52 1.25 -2.78
CA ALA A 56 -7.64 0.40 -1.99
C ALA A 56 -7.19 1.07 -0.68
N PRO A 57 -6.98 0.30 0.40
CA PRO A 57 -6.41 0.81 1.62
C PRO A 57 -4.99 1.31 1.42
N TYR A 58 -4.71 2.49 1.98
CA TYR A 58 -3.39 3.10 1.91
C TYR A 58 -3.06 3.80 3.22
N LEU A 59 -2.06 3.25 3.92
CA LEU A 59 -1.46 3.85 5.10
C LEU A 59 -0.23 4.65 4.68
N TYR A 60 -0.22 5.95 4.99
CA TYR A 60 0.77 6.88 4.43
C TYR A 60 1.23 7.93 5.44
N GLN A 61 2.34 8.58 5.13
CA GLN A 61 2.81 9.77 5.84
C GLN A 61 3.10 10.87 4.82
N GLU A 62 2.74 12.09 5.14
CA GLU A 62 3.13 13.27 4.35
C GLU A 62 4.64 13.51 4.49
N VAL A 63 5.30 13.75 3.36
CA VAL A 63 6.72 14.02 3.28
C VAL A 63 6.96 15.25 2.40
N GLU A 64 7.95 16.06 2.76
CA GLU A 64 8.37 17.22 1.97
C GLU A 64 9.85 17.08 1.59
N GLY A 65 10.19 17.48 0.36
CA GLY A 65 11.55 17.40 -0.16
C GLY A 65 11.97 15.98 -0.57
N ASP A 66 13.29 15.76 -0.66
CA ASP A 66 13.85 14.47 -1.07
C ASP A 66 13.70 13.42 0.04
N PHE A 67 13.21 12.23 -0.31
CA PHE A 67 13.01 11.14 0.65
C PHE A 67 13.40 9.78 0.06
N ARG A 68 13.52 8.78 0.95
CA ARG A 68 13.67 7.37 0.59
C ARG A 68 12.67 6.55 1.39
N MET A 69 11.82 5.81 0.70
CA MET A 69 10.91 4.83 1.29
C MET A 69 11.41 3.42 1.02
N ILE A 70 11.40 2.56 2.04
CA ILE A 70 11.77 1.15 1.93
C ILE A 70 10.81 0.38 2.84
N ALA A 71 10.18 -0.65 2.32
CA ALA A 71 9.49 -1.64 3.12
C ALA A 71 9.74 -3.03 2.55
N HIS A 72 9.75 -4.02 3.42
CA HIS A 72 9.60 -5.41 3.00
C HIS A 72 8.10 -5.72 3.00
N VAL A 73 7.55 -6.02 1.83
CA VAL A 73 6.13 -6.34 1.67
C VAL A 73 5.95 -7.82 1.39
N GLY A 74 4.86 -8.37 1.91
CA GLY A 74 4.49 -9.77 1.72
C GLY A 74 2.97 -9.89 1.76
N HIS A 75 2.46 -10.90 1.07
CA HIS A 75 1.04 -11.15 0.95
C HIS A 75 0.81 -12.61 0.50
N GLU A 76 -0.36 -13.18 0.82
CA GLU A 76 -0.64 -14.62 0.71
C GLU A 76 -0.96 -15.12 -0.72
N PHE A 77 -1.21 -14.21 -1.66
CA PHE A 77 -1.57 -14.46 -3.07
C PHE A 77 -2.82 -15.34 -3.22
N LYS A 78 -3.89 -14.97 -2.51
CA LYS A 78 -5.16 -15.71 -2.47
C LYS A 78 -5.86 -15.65 -3.83
N SER A 79 -6.01 -14.46 -4.39
CA SER A 79 -6.75 -14.17 -5.62
C SER A 79 -5.87 -13.50 -6.66
N THR A 80 -6.24 -13.64 -7.94
CA THR A 80 -5.60 -12.91 -9.04
C THR A 80 -5.73 -11.40 -8.80
N TRP A 81 -4.68 -10.66 -9.09
CA TRP A 81 -4.49 -9.23 -8.85
C TRP A 81 -4.37 -8.81 -7.38
N ASP A 82 -4.26 -9.76 -6.46
CA ASP A 82 -3.84 -9.39 -5.11
C ASP A 82 -2.42 -8.81 -5.17
N ALA A 83 -2.23 -7.64 -4.53
CA ALA A 83 -0.99 -6.91 -4.55
C ALA A 83 -0.65 -6.29 -3.20
N ALA A 84 0.66 -6.16 -2.93
CA ALA A 84 1.19 -5.28 -1.91
C ALA A 84 2.03 -4.19 -2.59
N VAL A 85 1.87 -2.95 -2.14
CA VAL A 85 2.28 -1.78 -2.92
C VAL A 85 3.04 -0.77 -2.06
N LEU A 86 4.13 -0.25 -2.63
CA LEU A 86 4.71 1.03 -2.21
C LEU A 86 4.18 2.11 -3.15
N MET A 87 3.57 3.16 -2.60
CA MET A 87 2.86 4.15 -3.39
C MET A 87 3.34 5.57 -3.09
N LEU A 88 3.33 6.40 -4.13
CA LEU A 88 3.38 7.86 -4.07
C LEU A 88 2.01 8.39 -4.41
N TRP A 89 1.52 9.34 -3.63
CA TRP A 89 0.16 9.86 -3.75
C TRP A 89 0.15 11.38 -3.60
N ASP A 90 -0.28 12.07 -4.65
CA ASP A 90 -0.67 13.49 -4.60
C ASP A 90 -2.20 13.55 -4.55
N ASP A 91 -2.87 12.92 -5.53
CA ASP A 91 -4.32 12.78 -5.57
C ASP A 91 -4.75 11.51 -6.35
N GLN A 92 -6.06 11.33 -6.55
CA GLN A 92 -6.62 10.15 -7.22
C GLN A 92 -6.18 10.00 -8.69
N GLU A 93 -5.79 11.08 -9.34
CA GLU A 93 -5.31 11.10 -10.73
C GLU A 93 -3.78 11.17 -10.81
N LYS A 94 -3.12 11.63 -9.75
CA LYS A 94 -1.67 11.79 -9.65
C LYS A 94 -1.10 10.89 -8.55
N ASN A 95 -0.80 9.67 -8.94
CA ASN A 95 -0.16 8.68 -8.09
C ASN A 95 0.81 7.82 -8.91
N ALA A 96 1.70 7.13 -8.21
CA ALA A 96 2.61 6.15 -8.80
C ALA A 96 2.80 4.99 -7.83
N LYS A 97 2.85 3.76 -8.34
CA LYS A 97 2.91 2.56 -7.52
C LYS A 97 4.01 1.60 -7.97
N LEU A 98 4.64 0.94 -7.00
CA LEU A 98 5.51 -0.21 -7.19
C LEU A 98 4.82 -1.42 -6.54
N CYS A 99 4.27 -2.29 -7.37
CA CYS A 99 3.40 -3.38 -6.95
C CYS A 99 4.13 -4.72 -6.98
N PHE A 100 3.94 -5.53 -5.93
CA PHE A 100 4.21 -6.96 -5.97
C PHE A 100 2.89 -7.72 -6.05
N GLU A 101 2.56 -8.25 -7.23
CA GLU A 101 1.21 -8.71 -7.61
C GLU A 101 1.18 -10.19 -8.03
N LYS A 102 0.08 -10.90 -7.75
CA LYS A 102 -0.28 -12.15 -8.45
C LYS A 102 -0.94 -11.83 -9.79
N SER A 103 -0.15 -11.89 -10.86
CA SER A 103 -0.64 -11.61 -12.22
C SER A 103 -1.67 -12.65 -12.68
N ASP A 104 -2.51 -12.26 -13.63
CA ASP A 104 -3.38 -13.17 -14.41
C ASP A 104 -2.61 -14.23 -15.22
N PHE A 105 -1.32 -14.03 -15.50
CA PHE A 105 -0.43 -15.05 -16.08
C PHE A 105 0.02 -16.16 -15.11
N GLY A 106 -0.50 -16.18 -13.86
CA GLY A 106 -0.13 -17.18 -12.85
C GLY A 106 1.26 -16.98 -12.24
N THR A 107 1.85 -15.78 -12.39
CA THR A 107 3.15 -15.42 -11.83
C THR A 107 3.02 -14.47 -10.64
N LYS A 108 4.10 -14.32 -9.88
CA LYS A 108 4.27 -13.24 -8.88
C LYS A 108 5.21 -12.23 -9.50
N ALA A 109 4.70 -11.05 -9.85
CA ALA A 109 5.40 -10.07 -10.68
C ALA A 109 5.58 -8.74 -9.96
N ILE A 110 6.61 -8.00 -10.37
CA ILE A 110 6.78 -6.59 -10.01
C ILE A 110 6.22 -5.77 -11.18
N VAL A 111 5.21 -4.94 -10.90
CA VAL A 111 4.50 -4.12 -11.90
C VAL A 111 4.31 -2.67 -11.40
N SER A 112 3.87 -1.79 -12.30
CA SER A 112 3.47 -0.40 -12.02
C SER A 112 2.04 -0.16 -12.43
#